data_AF-A0A4Y8CF62-F1
#
_entry.id   AF-A0A4Y8CF62-F1
#
_cell.length_a   1.000
_cell.length_b   1.000
_cell.length_c   1.000
_cell.angle_alpha   90.00
_cell.angle_beta   90.00
_cell.angle_gamma   90.00
#
_symmetry.space_group_name_H-M   'P 1'
#
loop_
_entity.id
_entity.type
_entity.pdbx_description
1 polymer ?
#
loop_
_entity_poly.entity_id
_entity_poly.type
_entity_poly.pdbx_seq_one_letter_code
_entity_poly.pdbx_strand_id
1 'polypeptide(L)' 'DFAVALNTGQIKTGALARGERTAKYNRLLEIELESDEYLGEKL' A
#
# COMPACT_ATOMS: atom_id res chain seq x y z
N ASP A 1 -5.91 -1.72 3.07
CA ASP A 1 -7.37 -1.56 2.92
C ASP A 1 -7.79 -0.10 2.89
N PHE A 2 -7.80 0.65 4.01
CA PHE A 2 -8.37 2.02 4.03
C PHE A 2 -7.78 3.00 3.00
N ALA A 3 -6.45 3.04 2.86
CA ALA A 3 -5.78 3.90 1.88
C ALA A 3 -6.14 3.56 0.42
N VAL A 4 -6.38 2.27 0.14
CA VAL A 4 -6.79 1.76 -1.18
C VAL A 4 -8.27 2.05 -1.41
N ALA A 5 -9.13 1.74 -0.43
CA ALA A 5 -10.57 1.95 -0.53
C ALA A 5 -10.96 3.43 -0.77
N LEU A 6 -10.14 4.36 -0.27
CA LEU A 6 -10.32 5.80 -0.48
C LEU A 6 -9.48 6.36 -1.63
N ASN A 7 -8.75 5.53 -2.39
CA ASN A 7 -7.87 5.94 -3.49
C ASN A 7 -6.95 7.12 -3.10
N THR A 8 -6.35 7.04 -1.91
CA THR A 8 -5.55 8.15 -1.36
C THR A 8 -4.26 8.44 -2.13
N GLY A 9 -3.79 7.49 -2.96
CA GLY A 9 -2.58 7.63 -3.79
C GLY A 9 -1.25 7.62 -3.02
N GLN A 10 -1.27 7.84 -1.71
CA GLN A 10 -0.09 7.87 -0.85
C GLN A 10 -0.42 7.29 0.53
N ILE A 11 0.54 6.56 1.11
CA ILE A 11 0.44 6.03 2.47
C ILE A 11 1.79 6.15 3.18
N LYS A 12 1.77 6.63 4.43
CA LYS A 12 2.93 6.63 5.31
C LYS A 12 2.70 5.67 6.47
N THR A 13 3.39 4.53 6.47
CA THR A 13 3.15 3.47 7.47
C THR A 13 4.42 2.96 8.19
N GLY A 14 5.56 3.63 8.00
CA GLY A 14 6.78 3.43 8.79
C GLY A 14 7.98 3.00 7.95
N ALA A 15 8.97 2.41 8.61
CA ALA A 15 10.14 1.82 7.96
C ALA A 15 9.88 0.34 7.58
N LEU A 16 10.73 -0.23 6.72
CA LEU A 16 10.72 -1.64 6.30
C LEU A 16 11.28 -2.59 7.38
N ALA A 17 10.87 -2.38 8.62
CA ALA A 17 11.28 -3.17 9.77
C ALA A 17 10.20 -3.12 10.84
N ARG A 18 10.16 -4.15 11.69
CA ARG A 18 9.13 -4.41 12.72
C ARG A 18 7.79 -4.88 12.14
N GLY A 19 7.25 -5.96 12.71
CA GLY A 19 6.16 -6.76 12.14
C GLY A 19 4.86 -5.98 11.89
N GLU A 20 4.53 -5.05 12.78
CA GLU A 20 3.35 -4.21 12.70
C GLU A 20 3.34 -3.27 11.48
N ARG A 21 4.54 -2.86 11.03
CA ARG A 21 4.72 -2.03 9.84
C ARG A 21 4.79 -2.90 8.59
N THR A 22 5.60 -3.96 8.62
CA THR A 22 5.72 -4.90 7.50
C THR A 22 4.39 -5.56 7.16
N ALA A 23 3.52 -5.83 8.14
CA ALA A 23 2.17 -6.32 7.89
C ALA A 23 1.34 -5.38 6.99
N LYS A 24 1.52 -4.06 7.07
CA LYS A 24 0.82 -3.09 6.21
C LYS A 24 1.33 -3.15 4.77
N TYR A 25 2.64 -3.31 4.57
CA TYR A 25 3.22 -3.50 3.24
C TYR A 25 2.85 -4.85 2.64
N ASN A 26 2.89 -5.94 3.41
CA ASN A 26 2.46 -7.26 2.96
C ASN A 26 0.99 -7.25 2.53
N ARG A 27 0.13 -6.54 3.26
CA ARG A 27 -1.27 -6.38 2.88
C ARG A 27 -1.43 -5.62 1.56
N LEU A 28 -0.55 -4.66 1.24
CA LEU A 28 -0.55 -4.00 -0.07
C LEU A 28 -0.14 -4.99 -1.18
N LEU A 29 0.87 -5.83 -0.95
CA LEU A 29 1.27 -6.88 -1.89
C LEU A 29 0.16 -7.92 -2.14
N GLU A 30 -0.63 -8.25 -1.11
CA GLU A 30 -1.80 -9.12 -1.28
C GLU A 30 -2.88 -8.46 -2.14
N ILE A 31 -3.19 -7.17 -1.88
CA ILE A 31 -4.18 -6.42 -2.65
C ILE A 31 -3.72 -6.25 -4.10
N GLU A 32 -2.42 -6.08 -4.33
CA GLU A 32 -1.81 -5.94 -5.66
C GLU A 32 -2.10 -7.15 -6.57
N LEU A 33 -2.31 -8.35 -6.01
CA LEU A 33 -2.71 -9.54 -6.77
C LEU A 33 -4.11 -9.43 -7.39
N GLU A 34 -4.99 -8.60 -6.81
CA GLU A 34 -6.36 -8.37 -7.28
C GLU A 34 -6.49 -7.04 -8.04
N SER A 35 -5.70 -6.03 -7.67
CA SER A 35 -5.70 -4.68 -8.25
C SER A 35 -4.30 -4.05 -8.16
N ASP A 36 -3.64 -3.93 -9.30
CA ASP A 36 -2.22 -3.58 -9.43
C ASP A 36 -1.97 -2.12 -9.88
N GLU A 37 -2.97 -1.25 -9.77
CA GLU A 37 -2.83 0.15 -10.19
C GLU A 37 -1.85 0.91 -9.28
N TYR A 38 -0.76 1.38 -9.88
CA TYR A 38 0.18 2.30 -9.25
C TYR A 38 0.41 3.53 -10.14
N LEU A 39 0.02 4.70 -9.63
CA LEU A 39 0.09 5.97 -10.36
C LEU A 39 1.54 6.43 -10.59
N GLY A 40 2.42 6.26 -9.60
CA GLY A 40 3.82 6.71 -9.70
C GLY A 40 3.92 8.21 -10.05
N GLU A 41 4.65 8.52 -11.13
CA GLU A 41 4.81 9.89 -11.64
C GLU A 41 3.82 10.24 -12.78
N LYS A 42 2.81 9.41 -13.03
CA LYS A 42 1.84 9.66 -14.09
C LYS A 42 0.93 10.85 -13.74
N LEU A 43 0.62 11.66 -14.75
CA LEU A 43 -0.44 12.67 -14.78
C LEU A 43 -1.28 12.49 -16.04
#